data_AF-A0A0F9BEN4-F1
#
_entry.id   AF-A0A0F9BEN4-F1
#
_cell.length_a   1.000
_cell.length_b   1.000
_cell.length_c   1.000
_cell.angle_alpha   90.00
_cell.angle_beta   90.00
_cell.angle_gamma   90.00
#
_symmetry.space_group_name_H-M   'P 1'
#
loop_
_entity.id
_entity.type
_entity.pdbx_description
1 polymer ?
#
loop_
_entity_poly.entity_id
_entity_poly.type
_entity_poly.pdbx_seq_one_letter_code
_entity_poly.pdbx_strand_id
1 'polypeptide(L)'
;MQPLRIGVDIDGVLASGFHEEAARILGKPKGWLPDQWNYGMKWEELGKLLDKIFSVEDLWRWSPAKIENCEALANFLVNHIDDVELFYITARRQCAGWMSLQRQTRFWLGQQGLYQSN
;
A
#
# COMPACT_ATOMS: atom_id res chain seq x y z
N MET A 1 -25.22 17.52 11.99
CA MET A 1 -23.80 17.67 12.37
C MET A 1 -22.96 17.34 11.15
N GLN A 2 -21.79 17.94 10.92
CA GLN A 2 -20.93 17.50 9.81
C GLN A 2 -20.16 16.25 10.23
N PRO A 3 -20.04 15.22 9.37
CA PRO A 3 -19.30 14.02 9.68
C PRO A 3 -17.80 14.34 9.84
N LEU A 4 -17.12 13.57 10.70
CA LEU A 4 -15.67 13.62 10.85
C LEU A 4 -15.01 13.09 9.59
N ARG A 5 -14.10 13.88 9.01
CA ARG A 5 -13.33 13.47 7.82
C ARG A 5 -12.01 12.85 8.22
N ILE A 6 -11.75 11.64 7.75
CA ILE A 6 -10.53 10.90 8.05
C ILE A 6 -9.80 10.57 6.75
N GLY A 7 -8.53 10.94 6.67
CA GLY A 7 -7.62 10.49 5.63
C GLY A 7 -6.79 9.31 6.12
N VAL A 8 -6.75 8.22 5.35
CA VAL A 8 -5.94 7.03 5.67
C VAL A 8 -4.97 6.76 4.53
N ASP A 9 -3.69 6.67 4.88
CA ASP A 9 -2.66 6.21 3.95
C ASP A 9 -2.77 4.71 3.70
N ILE A 10 -2.33 4.26 2.53
CA ILE A 10 -2.38 2.84 2.14
C ILE A 10 -1.01 2.20 2.33
N ASP A 11 0.03 2.76 1.73
CA ASP A 11 1.30 2.06 1.54
C ASP A 11 2.21 2.24 2.77
N GLY A 12 2.39 1.17 3.55
CA GLY A 12 3.06 1.20 4.86
C GLY A 12 2.08 1.13 6.04
N VAL A 13 0.82 1.54 5.82
CA VAL A 13 -0.26 1.50 6.82
C VAL A 13 -1.19 0.31 6.61
N LEU A 14 -1.87 0.22 5.46
CA LEU A 14 -2.79 -0.87 5.12
C LEU A 14 -2.14 -1.96 4.25
N ALA A 15 -1.09 -1.60 3.51
CA ALA A 15 -0.35 -2.51 2.62
C ALA A 15 1.16 -2.52 2.93
N SER A 16 1.85 -3.60 2.57
CA SER A 16 3.30 -3.79 2.80
C SER A 16 4.11 -4.17 1.55
N GLY A 17 3.54 -4.06 0.35
CA GLY A 17 4.18 -4.61 -0.87
C GLY A 17 5.53 -4.01 -1.26
N PHE A 18 5.76 -2.73 -1.02
CA PHE A 18 6.96 -2.07 -1.54
C PHE A 18 8.27 -2.58 -0.90
N HIS A 19 8.33 -2.69 0.43
CA HIS A 19 9.54 -3.12 1.13
C HIS A 19 9.75 -4.64 1.07
N GLU A 20 8.67 -5.40 0.90
CA GLU A 20 8.71 -6.84 0.64
C GLU A 20 9.23 -7.14 -0.77
N GLU A 21 8.80 -6.38 -1.78
CA GLU A 21 9.32 -6.56 -3.14
C GLU A 21 10.79 -6.15 -3.24
N ALA A 22 11.17 -5.06 -2.57
CA ALA A 22 12.58 -4.72 -2.38
C ALA A 22 13.36 -5.86 -1.70
N ALA A 23 12.74 -6.55 -0.73
CA ALA A 23 13.33 -7.72 -0.06
C ALA A 23 13.68 -8.84 -1.02
N ARG A 24 12.69 -9.17 -1.84
CA ARG A 24 12.70 -10.29 -2.75
C ARG A 24 13.77 -10.09 -3.82
N ILE A 25 13.87 -8.88 -4.36
CA ILE A 25 14.87 -8.51 -5.38
C ILE A 25 16.28 -8.53 -4.81
N LEU A 26 16.47 -8.11 -3.55
CA LEU A 26 17.80 -7.98 -2.95
C LEU A 26 18.30 -9.24 -2.25
N GLY A 27 17.43 -10.22 -1.94
CA GLY A 27 17.83 -11.47 -1.28
C GLY A 27 18.32 -11.24 0.16
N LYS A 28 17.46 -10.67 1.02
CA LYS A 28 17.84 -10.20 2.36
C LYS A 28 18.47 -11.26 3.27
N PRO A 29 19.46 -10.87 4.10
CA PRO A 29 20.02 -11.72 5.15
C PRO A 29 19.08 -11.87 6.35
N LYS A 30 19.31 -12.92 7.16
CA LYS A 30 18.57 -13.22 8.40
C LYS A 30 18.72 -12.07 9.42
N GLY A 31 17.62 -11.56 9.95
CA GLY A 31 17.59 -10.49 10.98
C GLY A 31 17.30 -9.08 10.45
N TRP A 32 16.84 -8.95 9.20
CA TRP A 32 16.49 -7.65 8.61
C TRP A 32 15.28 -6.97 9.29
N LEU A 33 15.35 -5.64 9.43
CA LEU A 33 14.28 -4.79 9.97
C LEU A 33 13.66 -3.89 8.86
N PRO A 34 12.31 -3.78 8.80
CA PRO A 34 11.59 -3.11 7.71
C PRO A 34 11.72 -1.61 7.54
N ASP A 35 12.29 -0.95 8.53
CA ASP A 35 12.49 0.49 8.64
C ASP A 35 13.67 1.02 7.80
N GLN A 36 14.57 0.16 7.30
CA GLN A 36 15.69 0.53 6.42
C GLN A 36 15.47 0.13 4.95
N TRP A 37 14.38 0.58 4.34
CA TRP A 37 13.97 0.15 2.99
C TRP A 37 14.93 0.58 1.86
N ASN A 38 15.79 1.58 2.07
CA ASN A 38 16.80 1.99 1.10
C ASN A 38 18.16 1.28 1.32
N TYR A 39 18.28 0.45 2.36
CA TYR A 39 19.46 -0.36 2.70
C TYR A 39 20.77 0.44 2.80
N GLY A 40 20.70 1.75 3.10
CA GLY A 40 21.89 2.62 3.06
C GLY A 40 22.52 2.74 1.68
N MET A 41 21.81 2.34 0.62
CA MET A 41 22.27 2.44 -0.77
C MET A 41 22.52 3.88 -1.16
N LYS A 42 23.51 4.08 -2.03
CA LYS A 42 23.67 5.36 -2.71
C LYS A 42 22.50 5.58 -3.67
N TRP A 43 22.21 6.85 -3.96
CA TRP A 43 21.05 7.24 -4.77
C TRP A 43 21.00 6.54 -6.14
N GLU A 44 22.15 6.34 -6.80
CA GLU A 44 22.22 5.65 -8.10
C GLU A 44 21.84 4.16 -8.02
N GLU A 45 22.25 3.47 -6.95
CA GLU A 45 21.92 2.07 -6.71
C GLU A 45 20.45 1.92 -6.32
N LEU A 46 19.96 2.86 -5.51
CA LEU A 46 18.55 2.97 -5.18
C LEU A 46 17.71 3.19 -6.43
N GLY A 47 18.13 4.06 -7.35
CA GLY A 47 17.45 4.28 -8.64
C GLY A 47 17.30 2.99 -9.44
N LYS A 48 18.37 2.19 -9.56
CA LYS A 48 18.33 0.88 -10.24
C LYS A 48 17.40 -0.12 -9.55
N LEU A 49 17.37 -0.13 -8.22
CA LEU A 49 16.43 -0.97 -7.46
C LEU A 49 14.99 -0.53 -7.69
N LEU A 50 14.71 0.77 -7.62
CA LEU A 50 13.39 1.33 -7.85
C LEU A 50 12.88 0.99 -9.25
N ASP A 51 13.71 1.13 -10.28
CA ASP A 51 13.31 0.77 -11.64
C ASP A 51 12.98 -0.73 -11.78
N LYS A 52 13.70 -1.61 -11.08
CA LYS A 52 13.34 -3.04 -11.01
C LYS A 52 12.01 -3.26 -10.29
N ILE A 53 11.79 -2.62 -9.15
CA ILE A 53 10.52 -2.73 -8.41
C ILE A 53 9.35 -2.24 -9.28
N PHE A 54 9.48 -1.10 -9.92
CA PHE A 54 8.41 -0.55 -10.77
C PHE A 54 8.25 -1.27 -12.11
N SER A 55 9.19 -2.15 -12.50
CA SER A 55 9.00 -3.08 -13.63
C SER A 55 8.08 -4.26 -13.31
N VAL A 56 7.71 -4.45 -12.04
CA VAL A 56 6.74 -5.49 -11.64
C VAL A 56 5.34 -5.10 -12.12
N GLU A 57 4.73 -6.01 -12.87
CA GLU A 57 3.40 -5.82 -13.44
C GLU A 57 2.33 -5.70 -12.36
N ASP A 58 1.50 -4.66 -12.44
CA ASP A 58 0.40 -4.41 -11.50
C ASP A 58 0.86 -4.45 -10.02
N LEU A 59 2.09 -3.98 -9.73
CA LEU A 59 2.72 -4.02 -8.40
C LEU A 59 1.77 -3.67 -7.24
N TRP A 60 1.01 -2.58 -7.39
CA TRP A 60 0.16 -2.06 -6.33
C TRP A 60 -1.11 -2.87 -6.13
N ARG A 61 -1.58 -3.54 -7.19
CA ARG A 61 -2.74 -4.44 -7.13
C ARG A 61 -2.46 -5.67 -6.27
N TRP A 62 -1.22 -6.14 -6.28
CA TRP A 62 -0.80 -7.37 -5.61
C TRP A 62 -0.02 -7.12 -4.32
N SER A 63 0.02 -5.87 -3.86
CA SER A 63 0.67 -5.54 -2.60
C SER A 63 0.02 -6.31 -1.44
N PRO A 64 0.79 -7.03 -0.62
CA PRO A 64 0.26 -7.73 0.53
C PRO A 64 -0.41 -6.77 1.50
N ALA A 65 -1.51 -7.23 2.10
CA ALA A 65 -2.27 -6.46 3.07
C ALA A 65 -1.75 -6.70 4.48
N LYS A 66 -1.71 -5.62 5.27
CA LYS A 66 -1.57 -5.68 6.72
C LYS A 66 -2.94 -6.00 7.30
N ILE A 67 -3.27 -7.30 7.32
CA ILE A 67 -4.62 -7.81 7.63
C ILE A 67 -5.18 -7.20 8.92
N GLU A 68 -4.40 -7.20 9.99
CA GLU A 68 -4.79 -6.63 11.29
C GLU A 68 -5.24 -5.16 11.18
N ASN A 69 -4.54 -4.36 10.35
CA ASN A 69 -4.87 -2.95 10.15
C ASN A 69 -6.12 -2.78 9.27
N CYS A 70 -6.26 -3.61 8.22
CA CYS A 70 -7.45 -3.62 7.38
C CYS A 70 -8.71 -3.99 8.17
N GLU A 71 -8.62 -5.04 9.01
CA GLU A 71 -9.72 -5.48 9.87
C GLU A 71 -10.07 -4.44 10.93
N ALA A 72 -9.06 -3.82 11.56
CA ALA A 72 -9.29 -2.74 12.52
C ALA A 72 -10.03 -1.56 11.88
N LEU A 73 -9.64 -1.16 10.67
CA LEU A 73 -10.31 -0.08 9.94
C LEU A 73 -11.73 -0.48 9.53
N ALA A 74 -11.94 -1.68 8.99
CA ALA A 74 -13.27 -2.17 8.64
C ALA A 74 -14.21 -2.19 9.86
N ASN A 75 -13.74 -2.69 10.99
CA ASN A 75 -14.50 -2.72 12.24
C ASN A 75 -14.81 -1.30 12.76
N PHE A 76 -13.86 -0.37 12.66
CA PHE A 76 -14.10 1.03 13.01
C PHE A 76 -15.21 1.63 12.13
N LEU A 77 -15.15 1.42 10.82
CA LEU A 77 -16.13 1.97 9.89
C LEU A 77 -17.54 1.42 10.12
N VAL A 78 -17.69 0.11 10.37
CA VAL A 78 -19.00 -0.49 10.66
C VAL A 78 -19.67 0.15 11.88
N ASN A 79 -18.90 0.57 12.88
CA ASN A 79 -19.42 1.17 14.10
C ASN A 79 -19.64 2.70 14.01
N HIS A 80 -19.14 3.36 12.95
CA HIS A 80 -19.12 4.82 12.83
C HIS A 80 -19.52 5.34 11.44
N ILE A 81 -20.22 4.53 10.63
CA ILE A 81 -20.48 4.83 9.22
C ILE A 81 -21.31 6.10 8.99
N ASP A 82 -22.21 6.44 9.93
CA ASP A 82 -23.05 7.65 9.84
C ASP A 82 -22.31 8.92 10.30
N ASP A 83 -21.20 8.77 11.01
CA ASP A 83 -20.46 9.86 11.65
C ASP A 83 -19.15 10.21 10.92
N VAL A 84 -18.70 9.38 9.97
CA VAL A 84 -17.37 9.48 9.36
C VAL A 84 -17.42 9.47 7.84
N GLU A 85 -16.62 10.35 7.23
CA GLU A 85 -16.30 10.33 5.80
C GLU A 85 -14.83 9.93 5.63
N LEU A 86 -14.57 8.75 5.04
CA LEU A 86 -13.23 8.19 4.87
C LEU A 86 -12.65 8.47 3.48
N PHE A 87 -11.41 8.93 3.43
CA PHE A 87 -10.62 9.13 2.23
C PHE A 87 -9.35 8.30 2.27
N TYR A 88 -9.10 7.50 1.23
CA TYR A 88 -7.81 6.84 1.05
C TYR A 88 -6.85 7.76 0.29
N ILE A 89 -5.71 8.10 0.90
CA ILE A 89 -4.75 9.08 0.38
C ILE A 89 -3.38 8.43 0.31
N THR A 90 -2.93 8.08 -0.90
CA THR A 90 -1.60 7.48 -1.13
C THR A 90 -0.88 8.14 -2.32
N ALA A 91 0.45 8.15 -2.27
CA ALA A 91 1.32 8.51 -3.38
C ALA A 91 1.98 7.26 -3.98
N ARG A 92 1.69 6.98 -5.26
CA ARG A 92 2.22 5.81 -5.98
C ARG A 92 2.94 6.25 -7.25
N ARG A 93 4.07 5.61 -7.55
CA ARG A 93 4.75 5.74 -8.85
C ARG A 93 4.13 4.77 -9.85
N GLN A 94 4.07 5.17 -11.11
CA GLN A 94 3.65 4.29 -12.20
C GLN A 94 4.53 3.04 -12.23
N CYS A 95 3.88 1.87 -12.34
CA CYS A 95 4.54 0.58 -12.56
C CYS A 95 4.16 0.00 -13.92
N ALA A 96 4.84 -1.06 -14.32
CA ALA A 96 4.47 -1.85 -15.49
C ALA A 96 3.07 -2.46 -15.34
N GLY A 97 2.46 -2.80 -16.47
CA GLY A 97 1.13 -3.41 -16.54
C GLY A 97 0.10 -2.57 -17.26
N TRP A 98 -1.10 -3.13 -17.38
CA TRP A 98 -2.18 -2.57 -18.18
C TRP A 98 -3.19 -1.78 -17.34
N MET A 99 -3.19 -1.94 -16.01
CA MET A 99 -4.08 -1.19 -15.13
C MET A 99 -3.48 0.17 -14.73
N SER A 100 -4.29 1.22 -14.79
CA SER A 100 -3.92 2.51 -14.18
C SER A 100 -3.79 2.39 -12.66
N LEU A 101 -2.99 3.27 -12.05
CA LEU A 101 -2.79 3.30 -10.59
C LEU A 101 -4.12 3.36 -9.82
N GLN A 102 -5.07 4.17 -10.28
CA GLN A 102 -6.38 4.30 -9.65
C GLN A 102 -7.18 2.98 -9.71
N ARG A 103 -7.09 2.25 -10.82
CA ARG A 103 -7.76 0.94 -10.96
C ARG A 103 -7.11 -0.11 -10.06
N GLN A 104 -5.79 -0.14 -10.00
CA GLN A 104 -5.07 -1.03 -9.08
C GLN A 104 -5.46 -0.76 -7.62
N THR A 105 -5.50 0.52 -7.20
CA THR A 105 -5.91 0.91 -5.85
C THR A 105 -7.34 0.49 -5.53
N ARG A 106 -8.30 0.79 -6.42
CA ARG A 106 -9.70 0.42 -6.22
C ARG A 106 -9.91 -1.08 -6.15
N PHE A 107 -9.25 -1.83 -7.04
CA PHE A 107 -9.30 -3.28 -7.03
C PHE A 107 -8.78 -3.83 -5.70
N TRP A 108 -7.61 -3.36 -5.27
CA TRP A 108 -6.99 -3.77 -4.02
C TRP A 108 -7.89 -3.49 -2.81
N LEU A 109 -8.41 -2.26 -2.68
CA LEU A 109 -9.33 -1.90 -1.59
C LEU A 109 -10.61 -2.75 -1.61
N GLY A 110 -11.12 -3.07 -2.80
CA GLY A 110 -12.27 -3.96 -2.98
C GLY A 110 -12.00 -5.38 -2.48
N GLN A 111 -10.80 -5.93 -2.73
CA GLN A 111 -10.40 -7.24 -2.22
C GLN A 111 -10.29 -7.28 -0.69
N GLN A 112 -9.96 -6.14 -0.05
CA GLN A 112 -9.86 -6.05 1.40
C GLN A 112 -11.19 -5.73 2.09
N GLY A 113 -12.30 -5.62 1.35
CA GLY A 113 -13.59 -5.18 1.90
C GLY A 113 -13.63 -3.71 2.32
N LEU A 114 -12.67 -2.90 1.84
CA LEU A 114 -12.47 -1.50 2.23
C LEU A 114 -13.04 -0.49 1.21
N TYR A 115 -13.59 -0.99 0.09
CA TYR A 115 -14.15 -0.18 -1.00
C TYR A 115 -15.61 -0.50 -1.30
N GLN A 116 -16.21 -1.48 -0.62
CA GLN A 116 -17.61 -1.82 -0.85
C GLN A 116 -18.48 -1.04 0.15
N SER A 117 -19.22 -0.06 -0.38
CA SER A 117 -20.26 0.77 0.28
C SER A 117 -19.83 2.09 0.94
N ASN A 118 -19.03 2.91 0.24
CA ASN A 118 -19.28 4.36 0.27
C ASN A 118 -20.19 4.71 -0.90
#